data_AF-A0A351JRL0-F1
#
_entry.id   AF-A0A351JRL0-F1
#
_cell.length_a   1.000
_cell.length_b   1.000
_cell.length_c   1.000
_cell.angle_alpha   90.00
_cell.angle_beta   90.00
_cell.angle_gamma   90.00
#
_symmetry.space_group_name_H-M   'P 1'
#
loop_
_entity.id
_entity.type
_entity.pdbx_description
1 polymer ?
#
loop_
_entity_poly.entity_id
_entity_poly.type
_entity_poly.pdbx_seq_one_letter_code
_entity_poly.pdbx_strand_id
1 'polypeptide(L)'
;MTINLFQILFACFFILAIAGVFRRYRAAELGKRGAWFWMLFWLVALVVVLWPNSTVLFAQKLGIGRGTDVVLYVSVALVFFLLFKLHIKIESIGRDVTRVVREHALQETLEKKK
;
A
#
# COMPACT_ATOMS: atom_id res chain seq x y z
N MET A 1 25.25 9.76 -24.74
CA MET A 1 24.00 9.39 -24.06
C MET A 1 24.36 8.89 -22.67
N THR A 2 24.52 9.79 -21.70
CA THR A 2 24.92 9.43 -20.33
C THR A 2 23.71 8.91 -19.60
N ILE A 3 23.71 7.61 -19.27
CA ILE A 3 22.69 7.03 -18.41
C ILE A 3 22.87 7.65 -17.02
N ASN A 4 21.88 8.40 -16.56
CA ASN A 4 21.92 9.03 -15.25
C ASN A 4 21.72 7.95 -14.17
N LEU A 5 22.57 7.94 -13.14
CA LEU A 5 22.52 6.98 -12.03
C LEU A 5 21.11 6.87 -11.41
N PHE A 6 20.38 7.99 -11.41
CA PHE A 6 19.00 8.09 -10.94
C PHE A 6 18.03 7.21 -11.75
N GLN A 7 18.19 7.14 -13.07
CA GLN A 7 17.35 6.30 -13.94
C GLN A 7 17.60 4.80 -13.69
N ILE A 8 18.85 4.40 -13.43
CA ILE A 8 19.18 3.00 -13.12
C ILE A 8 18.59 2.60 -11.76
N LEU A 9 18.72 3.46 -10.75
CA LEU A 9 18.17 3.24 -9.41
C LEU A 9 16.65 3.06 -9.44
N PHE A 10 15.94 3.95 -10.14
CA PHE A 10 14.49 3.84 -10.28
C PHE A 10 14.06 2.67 -11.15
N ALA A 11 14.75 2.38 -12.26
CA ALA A 11 14.44 1.19 -13.07
C ALA A 11 14.56 -0.10 -12.25
N CYS A 12 15.61 -0.23 -11.44
CA CYS A 12 15.78 -1.37 -10.55
C CYS A 12 14.66 -1.44 -9.50
N PHE A 13 14.29 -0.30 -8.90
CA PHE A 13 13.19 -0.22 -7.94
C PHE A 13 11.84 -0.64 -8.56
N PHE A 14 11.54 -0.22 -9.79
CA PHE A 14 10.32 -0.62 -10.49
C PHE A 14 10.29 -2.10 -10.87
N ILE A 15 11.43 -2.68 -11.28
CA ILE A 15 11.55 -4.12 -11.52
C ILE A 15 11.27 -4.90 -10.23
N LEU A 16 11.85 -4.48 -9.10
CA LEU A 16 11.61 -5.10 -7.80
C LEU A 16 10.16 -4.95 -7.33
N ALA A 17 9.55 -3.78 -7.57
CA ALA A 17 8.15 -3.52 -7.24
C ALA A 17 7.19 -4.43 -8.03
N ILE A 18 7.41 -4.55 -9.34
CA ILE A 18 6.62 -5.44 -10.22
C ILE A 18 6.83 -6.90 -9.80
N ALA A 19 8.07 -7.31 -9.52
CA ALA A 19 8.38 -8.65 -9.03
C ALA A 19 7.68 -8.93 -7.68
N GLY A 20 7.62 -7.95 -6.78
CA GLY A 20 6.92 -8.03 -5.50
C GLY A 20 5.41 -8.22 -5.65
N VAL A 21 4.77 -7.50 -6.59
CA VAL A 21 3.35 -7.68 -6.92
C VAL A 21 3.10 -9.07 -7.51
N PHE A 22 3.95 -9.52 -8.45
CA PHE A 22 3.87 -10.87 -9.01
C PHE A 22 4.02 -11.96 -7.95
N ARG A 23 4.94 -11.77 -6.99
CA ARG A 23 5.17 -12.73 -5.90
C ARG A 23 3.95 -12.82 -4.97
N ARG A 24 3.34 -11.68 -4.63
CA ARG A 24 2.12 -11.64 -3.80
C ARG A 24 0.86 -12.10 -4.53
N TYR A 25 0.78 -11.91 -5.85
CA TYR A 25 -0.27 -12.49 -6.69
C TYR A 25 -0.17 -14.02 -6.74
N ARG A 26 1.05 -14.55 -6.90
CA ARG A 26 1.30 -16.00 -6.93
C ARG A 26 1.10 -16.67 -5.56
N ALA A 27 1.27 -15.93 -4.46
CA ALA A 27 1.01 -16.41 -3.10
C ALA A 27 -0.48 -16.47 -2.72
N ALA A 28 -1.40 -16.09 -3.63
CA ALA A 28 -2.87 -16.03 -3.39
C ALA A 28 -3.33 -15.14 -2.22
N GLU A 29 -2.42 -14.42 -1.56
CA GLU A 29 -2.70 -13.46 -0.47
C GLU A 29 -3.41 -12.19 -0.97
N LEU A 30 -3.33 -11.90 -2.27
CA LEU A 30 -4.03 -10.80 -2.93
C LEU A 30 -5.11 -11.34 -3.87
N GLY A 31 -6.38 -11.13 -3.53
CA GLY A 31 -7.47 -11.35 -4.47
C GLY A 31 -7.29 -10.52 -5.75
N LYS A 32 -7.85 -10.96 -6.89
CA LYS A 32 -7.69 -10.34 -8.22
C LYS A 32 -7.84 -8.80 -8.23
N ARG A 33 -8.75 -8.26 -7.40
CA ARG A 33 -8.95 -6.80 -7.24
C ARG A 33 -7.77 -6.10 -6.56
N GLY A 34 -7.16 -6.73 -5.55
CA GLY A 34 -6.00 -6.20 -4.84
C GLY A 34 -4.74 -6.17 -5.71
N ALA A 35 -4.54 -7.20 -6.54
CA ALA A 35 -3.44 -7.23 -7.51
C ALA A 35 -3.57 -6.12 -8.56
N TRP A 36 -4.78 -5.90 -9.09
CA TRP A 36 -5.05 -4.82 -10.04
C TRP A 36 -4.85 -3.43 -9.44
N PHE A 37 -5.31 -3.21 -8.19
CA PHE A 37 -5.09 -1.95 -7.47
C PHE A 37 -3.61 -1.65 -7.26
N TRP A 38 -2.83 -2.65 -6.81
CA TRP A 38 -1.38 -2.48 -6.63
C TRP A 38 -0.66 -2.25 -7.95
N MET A 39 -1.04 -2.93 -9.02
CA MET A 39 -0.48 -2.70 -10.36
C MET A 39 -0.73 -1.27 -10.83
N LEU A 40 -1.96 -0.78 -10.69
CA LEU A 40 -2.31 0.61 -11.03
C LEU A 40 -1.50 1.61 -10.19
N PHE A 41 -1.36 1.37 -8.89
CA PHE A 41 -0.58 2.22 -7.97
C PHE A 41 0.88 2.35 -8.41
N TRP A 42 1.54 1.23 -8.73
CA TRP A 42 2.93 1.26 -9.23
C TRP A 42 3.06 1.93 -10.59
N LEU A 43 2.06 1.79 -11.46
CA LEU A 43 2.03 2.46 -12.76
C LEU A 43 1.91 3.98 -12.60
N VAL A 44 1.05 4.45 -11.70
CA VAL A 44 0.93 5.88 -11.36
C VAL A 44 2.24 6.40 -10.74
N ALA A 45 2.86 5.65 -9.83
CA ALA A 45 4.16 6.02 -9.25
C ALA A 45 5.26 6.13 -10.31
N LEU A 46 5.28 5.24 -11.32
CA LEU A 46 6.21 5.30 -12.45
C LEU A 46 6.05 6.59 -13.25
N VAL A 47 4.81 6.97 -13.56
CA VAL A 47 4.52 8.20 -14.30
C VAL A 47 4.97 9.44 -13.52
N VAL A 48 4.73 9.49 -12.21
CA VAL A 48 5.16 10.60 -11.34
C VAL A 48 6.68 10.74 -11.28
N VAL A 49 7.40 9.61 -11.25
CA VAL A 49 8.86 9.59 -11.21
C VAL A 49 9.49 9.97 -12.55
N LEU A 50 8.96 9.43 -13.65
CA LEU A 50 9.52 9.65 -14.98
C LEU A 50 9.26 11.06 -15.51
N TRP A 51 8.22 11.75 -15.02
CA TRP A 51 7.84 13.07 -15.50
C TRP A 51 7.76 14.13 -14.38
N PRO A 52 8.89 14.57 -13.80
CA PRO A 52 8.90 15.62 -12.77
C PRO A 52 8.35 16.98 -13.28
N ASN A 53 8.37 17.23 -14.60
CA ASN A 53 7.79 18.44 -15.20
C ASN A 53 6.25 18.52 -15.06
N SER A 54 5.53 17.41 -14.90
CA SER A 54 4.08 17.43 -14.64
C SER A 54 3.79 17.86 -13.20
N THR A 55 4.68 17.50 -12.26
CA THR A 55 4.63 17.94 -10.87
C THR A 55 4.85 19.45 -10.75
N VAL A 56 5.68 20.05 -11.63
CA VAL A 56 5.92 21.51 -11.66
C VAL A 56 4.68 22.29 -12.13
N LEU A 57 3.94 21.80 -13.13
CA LEU A 57 2.68 22.42 -13.58
C LEU A 57 1.57 22.33 -12.53
N PHE A 58 1.47 21.21 -11.81
CA PHE A 58 0.55 21.08 -10.67
C PHE A 58 0.97 21.96 -9.48
N ALA A 59 2.26 22.06 -9.20
CA ALA A 59 2.82 22.88 -8.14
C ALA A 59 2.57 24.39 -8.34
N GLN A 60 2.64 24.86 -9.59
CA GLN A 60 2.30 26.25 -9.93
C GLN A 60 0.82 26.58 -9.70
N LYS A 61 -0.11 25.64 -9.94
CA LYS A 61 -1.54 25.83 -9.63
C LYS A 61 -1.85 25.75 -8.13
N LEU A 62 -1.05 25.03 -7.36
CA LEU A 62 -1.22 24.84 -5.91
C LEU A 62 -0.44 25.86 -5.06
N GLY A 63 0.34 26.76 -5.67
CA GLY A 63 1.05 27.85 -4.97
C GLY A 63 2.28 27.39 -4.16
N ILE A 64 2.81 26.19 -4.43
CA ILE A 64 3.96 25.61 -3.72
C ILE A 64 5.17 25.63 -4.67
N GLY A 65 6.21 26.39 -4.33
CA GLY A 65 7.34 26.69 -5.22
C GLY A 65 8.22 25.50 -5.62
N ARG A 66 8.00 24.31 -5.05
CA ARG A 66 8.76 23.08 -5.34
C ARG A 66 7.82 21.88 -5.47
N GLY A 67 7.77 21.28 -6.66
CA GLY A 67 6.89 20.15 -6.94
C GLY A 67 7.12 18.92 -6.05
N THR A 68 8.35 18.73 -5.56
CA THR A 68 8.71 17.64 -4.65
C THR A 68 7.96 17.72 -3.31
N ASP A 69 7.69 18.93 -2.81
CA ASP A 69 7.07 19.11 -1.49
C ASP A 69 5.60 18.71 -1.51
N VAL A 70 4.90 18.93 -2.63
CA VAL A 70 3.51 18.48 -2.82
C VAL A 70 3.41 16.96 -2.75
N VAL A 71 4.32 16.25 -3.42
CA VAL A 71 4.37 14.78 -3.39
C VAL A 71 4.65 14.29 -1.97
N LEU A 72 5.56 14.96 -1.25
CA LEU A 72 5.84 14.66 0.15
C LEU A 72 4.59 14.80 1.02
N TYR A 73 3.88 15.93 0.94
CA TYR A 73 2.66 16.15 1.73
C TYR A 73 1.57 15.12 1.43
N VAL A 74 1.32 14.84 0.15
CA VAL A 74 0.31 13.86 -0.26
C VAL A 74 0.71 12.45 0.20
N SER A 75 1.98 12.07 0.05
CA SER A 75 2.45 10.75 0.48
C SER A 75 2.35 10.56 1.99
N VAL A 76 2.73 11.56 2.79
CA VAL A 76 2.61 11.52 4.25
C VAL A 76 1.14 11.40 4.66
N ALA A 77 0.27 12.24 4.11
CA ALA A 77 -1.17 12.18 4.39
C ALA A 77 -1.78 10.81 4.03
N LEU A 78 -1.41 10.27 2.87
CA LEU A 78 -1.89 8.96 2.40
C LEU A 78 -1.37 7.81 3.26
N VAL A 79 -0.10 7.85 3.67
CA VAL A 79 0.48 6.87 4.60
C VAL A 79 -0.24 6.91 5.95
N PHE A 80 -0.46 8.09 6.52
CA PHE A 80 -1.22 8.23 7.77
C PHE A 80 -2.64 7.67 7.64
N PHE A 81 -3.33 7.95 6.53
CA PHE A 81 -4.66 7.39 6.27
C PHE A 81 -4.65 5.86 6.17
N LEU A 82 -3.66 5.28 5.48
CA LEU A 82 -3.50 3.83 5.39
C LEU A 82 -3.19 3.18 6.74
N LEU A 83 -2.32 3.80 7.54
CA LEU A 83 -2.00 3.34 8.90
C LEU A 83 -3.25 3.34 9.77
N PHE A 84 -4.05 4.40 9.71
CA PHE A 84 -5.32 4.48 10.44
C PHE A 84 -6.30 3.38 10.00
N LYS A 85 -6.46 3.18 8.69
CA LYS A 85 -7.32 2.10 8.16
C LYS A 85 -6.83 0.71 8.59
N LEU A 86 -5.51 0.50 8.60
CA LEU A 86 -4.90 -0.75 9.03
C LEU A 86 -5.14 -0.98 10.53
N HIS A 87 -5.00 0.05 11.37
CA HIS A 87 -5.28 -0.02 12.80
C HIS A 87 -6.71 -0.50 13.08
N ILE A 88 -7.71 0.09 12.43
CA ILE A 88 -9.11 -0.34 12.55
C ILE A 88 -9.29 -1.81 12.15
N LYS A 89 -8.62 -2.23 11.06
CA LYS A 89 -8.70 -3.61 10.58
C LYS A 89 -8.10 -4.60 11.59
N ILE A 90 -6.97 -4.26 12.19
CA ILE A 90 -6.31 -5.06 13.23
C ILE A 90 -7.24 -5.20 14.44
N GLU A 91 -7.86 -4.11 14.88
CA GLU A 91 -8.78 -4.13 16.02
C GLU A 91 -10.02 -5.00 15.77
N SER A 92 -10.57 -4.93 14.55
CA SER A 92 -11.67 -5.81 14.13
C SER A 92 -11.28 -7.29 14.19
N ILE A 93 -10.09 -7.63 13.70
CA ILE A 93 -9.59 -9.01 13.74
C ILE A 93 -9.41 -9.47 15.19
N GLY A 94 -8.90 -8.60 16.06
CA GLY A 94 -8.78 -8.89 17.49
C GLY A 94 -10.12 -9.29 18.12
N ARG A 95 -11.20 -8.54 17.82
CA ARG A 95 -12.55 -8.85 18.31
C ARG A 95 -13.08 -10.18 17.78
N ASP A 96 -12.84 -10.48 16.51
CA ASP A 96 -13.27 -11.74 15.90
C ASP A 96 -12.55 -12.93 16.54
N VAL A 97 -11.24 -12.82 16.80
CA VAL A 97 -10.47 -13.84 17.52
C VAL A 97 -11.02 -14.06 18.93
N THR A 98 -11.29 -12.99 19.68
CA THR A 98 -11.88 -13.11 21.02
C THR A 98 -13.24 -13.82 20.99
N ARG A 99 -14.08 -13.55 19.99
CA ARG A 99 -15.37 -14.22 19.83
C ARG A 99 -15.20 -15.72 19.59
N VAL A 100 -14.33 -16.12 18.66
CA VAL A 100 -14.08 -17.52 18.31
C VAL A 100 -13.54 -18.31 19.51
N VAL A 101 -12.58 -17.75 20.25
CA VAL A 101 -12.01 -18.38 21.46
C VAL A 101 -13.08 -18.53 22.54
N ARG A 102 -13.93 -17.52 22.74
CA ARG A 102 -15.02 -17.58 23.72
C ARG A 102 -16.06 -18.64 23.39
N GLU A 103 -16.44 -18.75 22.11
CA GLU A 103 -17.37 -19.79 21.65
C GLU A 103 -16.79 -21.20 21.87
N HIS A 104 -15.51 -21.42 21.56
CA HIS A 104 -14.84 -22.69 21.81
C HIS A 104 -14.80 -23.05 23.31
N ALA A 105 -14.44 -22.11 24.18
CA ALA A 105 -14.39 -22.34 25.63
C ALA A 105 -15.78 -22.68 26.23
N LEU A 106 -16.83 -22.03 25.74
CA LEU A 106 -18.22 -22.31 26.14
C LEU A 106 -18.66 -23.69 25.67
N GLN A 107 -18.36 -24.07 24.43
CA GLN A 107 -18.69 -25.41 23.90
C GLN A 107 -18.00 -26.52 24.70
N GLU A 108 -16.70 -26.40 24.97
CA GLU A 108 -15.96 -27.39 25.76
C GLU A 108 -16.55 -27.57 27.18
N THR A 109 -16.97 -26.47 27.80
CA THR A 109 -17.61 -26.50 29.12
C THR A 109 -18.97 -27.20 29.09
N LEU A 110 -19.75 -27.03 28.02
CA LEU A 110 -21.05 -27.68 27.85
C LEU A 110 -20.90 -29.18 27.56
N GLU A 111 -19.89 -29.59 26.80
CA GLU A 111 -19.59 -31.01 26.54
C GLU A 111 -19.16 -31.74 27.81
N LYS A 112 -18.33 -31.12 28.66
CA LYS A 112 -17.91 -31.71 29.95
C LYS A 112 -19.02 -31.90 30.98
N LYS A 113 -20.17 -31.24 30.79
CA LYS A 113 -21.34 -31.34 31.69
C LYS A 113 -22.35 -32.42 31.26
N LYS A 114 -22.19 -33.01 30.09
CA LYS A 114 -22.99 -34.16 29.60
C LYS A 114 -22.32 -35.48 29.98
#